data_AF-A0A016U7E3-F1
#
_entry.id   AF-A0A016U7E3-F1
#
_cell.length_a   1.000
_cell.length_b   1.000
_cell.length_c   1.000
_cell.angle_alpha   90.00
_cell.angle_beta   90.00
_cell.angle_gamma   90.00
#
_symmetry.space_group_name_H-M   'P 1'
#
loop_
_entity.id
_entity.type
_entity.pdbx_description
1 polymer ?
#
loop_
_entity_poly.entity_id
_entity_poly.type
_entity_poly.pdbx_seq_one_letter_code
_entity_poly.pdbx_strand_id
1 'polypeptide(L)'
;MSDRSKSPSESSAYTENAEKLQMDWYPFTNDEKEVILHSWKVLEPHKQALGCDIYEMIFNQCPEARKLFPKMKFVNSKPDRKSCEFSFQALRFVQVIEGAVMSLDNLPALDPILDNLGRRHGKLEVNGKFRTYYWSTFLECSICIFRKTLTNSRKFPDKDVDQAIILWRYLLRDVMKKIKAGYNADISNRMTALAMDDNRSFSLPSIRKGSYTSDDRPSSPRIRYFNQSKAGFSSLLWLLMYIIGISVKRDEEVKNLLT
;
A
#
# COMPACT_ATOMS: atom_id res chain seq x y z
N MET A 1 23.80 -25.69 45.25
CA MET A 1 23.15 -25.77 43.93
C MET A 1 23.18 -24.37 43.35
N SER A 2 24.11 -24.12 42.42
CA SER A 2 24.33 -22.79 41.84
C SER A 2 23.45 -22.62 40.61
N ASP A 3 22.66 -21.56 40.62
CA ASP A 3 21.75 -21.14 39.57
C ASP A 3 22.55 -20.60 38.36
N ARG A 4 22.24 -21.09 37.15
CA ARG A 4 22.94 -20.73 35.90
C ARG A 4 21.99 -19.92 35.04
N SER A 5 22.00 -18.61 35.24
CA SER A 5 21.37 -17.65 34.33
C SER A 5 22.04 -17.74 32.95
N LYS A 6 21.26 -18.16 31.95
CA LYS A 6 21.66 -18.09 30.53
C LYS A 6 21.59 -16.64 30.08
N SER A 7 22.73 -16.04 29.81
CA SER A 7 22.84 -14.77 29.08
C SER A 7 22.32 -14.96 27.64
N PRO A 8 21.57 -13.98 27.07
CA PRO A 8 21.17 -14.03 25.66
C PRO A 8 22.42 -14.09 24.77
N SER A 9 22.46 -15.02 23.81
CA SER A 9 23.60 -15.20 22.91
C SER A 9 23.77 -14.00 21.98
N GLU A 10 24.97 -13.43 21.92
CA GLU A 10 25.35 -12.28 21.07
C GLU A 10 24.89 -12.40 19.61
N SER A 11 24.86 -13.62 19.06
CA SER A 11 24.36 -13.91 17.71
C SER A 11 22.90 -13.48 17.47
N SER A 12 22.05 -13.50 18.49
CA SER A 12 20.65 -13.06 18.37
C SER A 12 20.57 -11.53 18.23
N ALA A 13 21.38 -10.80 19.00
CA ALA A 13 21.37 -9.34 19.00
C ALA A 13 21.96 -8.74 17.69
N TYR A 14 22.96 -9.39 17.09
CA TYR A 14 23.47 -8.97 15.78
C TYR A 14 22.46 -9.18 14.66
N THR A 15 21.75 -10.31 14.68
CA THR A 15 20.72 -10.63 13.68
C THR A 15 19.53 -9.68 13.81
N GLU A 16 19.08 -9.43 15.04
CA GLU A 16 17.99 -8.50 15.33
C GLU A 16 18.35 -7.05 14.97
N ASN A 17 19.58 -6.59 15.23
CA ASN A 17 20.04 -5.26 14.81
C ASN A 17 20.17 -5.13 13.29
N ALA A 18 20.62 -6.18 12.59
CA ALA A 18 20.71 -6.18 11.13
C ALA A 18 19.34 -6.18 10.46
N GLU A 19 18.39 -6.96 10.97
CA GLU A 19 16.99 -6.98 10.50
C GLU A 19 16.28 -5.66 10.79
N LYS A 20 16.55 -5.05 11.95
CA LYS A 20 16.02 -3.73 12.32
C LYS A 20 16.56 -2.61 11.40
N LEU A 21 17.87 -2.60 11.13
CA LEU A 21 18.48 -1.69 10.15
C LEU A 21 17.95 -1.91 8.72
N GLN A 22 17.51 -3.13 8.39
CA GLN A 22 16.93 -3.45 7.09
C GLN A 22 15.50 -2.89 6.91
N MET A 23 14.79 -2.65 8.02
CA MET A 23 13.43 -2.13 8.07
C MET A 23 13.32 -0.61 8.22
N ASP A 24 14.41 0.08 8.56
CA ASP A 24 14.42 1.53 8.73
C ASP A 24 14.47 2.29 7.41
N TRP A 25 14.02 3.54 7.45
CA TRP A 25 14.08 4.47 6.32
C TRP A 25 15.53 4.87 6.03
N TYR A 26 15.88 5.07 4.75
CA TYR A 26 17.15 5.68 4.39
C TYR A 26 17.31 7.05 5.09
N PRO A 27 18.44 7.28 5.79
CA PRO A 27 18.64 8.50 6.58
C PRO A 27 19.08 9.66 5.68
N PHE A 28 18.13 10.27 4.96
CA PHE A 28 18.42 11.39 4.06
C PHE A 28 19.06 12.57 4.81
N THR A 29 20.20 13.05 4.29
CA THR A 29 20.78 14.32 4.73
C THR A 29 19.92 15.49 4.28
N ASN A 30 20.11 16.68 4.86
CA ASN A 30 19.36 17.88 4.46
C ASN A 30 19.60 18.23 2.98
N ASP A 31 20.84 18.08 2.49
CA ASP A 31 21.16 18.35 1.08
C ASP A 31 20.45 17.35 0.15
N GLU A 32 20.39 16.07 0.53
CA GLU A 32 19.65 15.05 -0.23
C GLU A 32 18.15 15.33 -0.24
N LYS A 33 17.58 15.75 0.90
CA LYS A 33 16.17 16.16 0.98
C LYS A 33 15.88 17.33 0.04
N GLU A 34 16.76 18.33 -0.02
CA GLU A 34 16.61 19.47 -0.93
C GLU A 34 16.63 19.04 -2.40
N VAL A 35 17.45 18.05 -2.79
CA VAL A 35 17.42 17.50 -4.14
C VAL A 35 16.08 16.82 -4.45
N ILE A 36 15.53 16.05 -3.50
CA ILE A 36 14.20 15.44 -3.67
C ILE A 36 13.12 16.52 -3.78
N LEU A 37 13.13 17.53 -2.90
CA LEU A 37 12.17 18.63 -2.91
C LEU A 37 12.24 19.45 -4.20
N HIS A 38 13.45 19.76 -4.68
CA HIS A 38 13.66 20.52 -5.91
C HIS A 38 13.20 19.72 -7.14
N SER A 39 13.55 18.44 -7.24
CA SER A 39 13.07 17.58 -8.32
C SER A 39 11.55 17.37 -8.26
N TRP A 40 10.97 17.25 -7.06
CA TRP A 40 9.52 17.17 -6.89
C TRP A 40 8.80 18.42 -7.41
N LYS A 41 9.34 19.64 -7.20
CA LYS A 41 8.75 20.88 -7.75
C LYS A 41 8.66 20.88 -9.28
N VAL A 42 9.47 20.06 -9.97
CA VAL A 42 9.40 19.85 -11.42
C VAL A 42 8.37 18.77 -11.78
N LEU A 43 8.23 17.72 -10.97
CA LEU A 43 7.31 16.61 -11.22
C LEU A 43 5.86 16.93 -10.84
N GLU A 44 5.64 17.63 -9.72
CA GLU A 44 4.33 17.88 -9.08
C GLU A 44 3.30 18.55 -10.01
N PRO A 45 3.66 19.58 -10.82
CA PRO A 45 2.70 20.21 -11.74
C PRO A 45 2.13 19.24 -12.78
N HIS A 46 2.78 18.11 -13.01
CA HIS A 46 2.41 17.10 -13.99
C HIS A 46 1.97 15.78 -13.33
N LYS A 47 1.70 15.75 -12.01
CA LYS A 47 1.50 14.51 -11.24
C LYS A 47 0.45 13.56 -11.79
N GLN A 48 -0.65 14.06 -12.36
CA GLN A 48 -1.65 13.18 -12.99
C GLN A 48 -1.09 12.51 -14.25
N ALA A 49 -0.46 13.28 -15.15
CA ALA A 49 0.17 12.75 -16.35
C ALA A 49 1.31 11.78 -16.01
N LEU A 50 2.11 12.13 -15.00
CA LEU A 50 3.17 11.29 -14.45
C LEU A 50 2.64 9.93 -14.00
N GLY A 51 1.55 9.91 -13.23
CA GLY A 51 0.90 8.67 -12.80
C GLY A 51 0.38 7.85 -13.98
N CYS A 52 -0.24 8.49 -14.97
CA CYS A 52 -0.74 7.83 -16.17
C CYS A 52 0.39 7.18 -16.97
N ASP A 53 1.51 7.89 -17.14
CA ASP A 53 2.69 7.37 -17.85
C ASP A 53 3.30 6.16 -17.12
N ILE A 54 3.35 6.20 -15.78
CA ILE A 54 3.84 5.08 -14.95
C ILE A 54 2.93 3.86 -15.11
N TYR A 55 1.61 4.02 -14.96
CA TYR A 55 0.67 2.90 -15.12
C TYR A 55 0.66 2.33 -16.54
N GLU A 56 0.75 3.18 -17.56
CA GLU A 56 0.84 2.70 -18.94
C GLU A 56 2.10 1.85 -19.14
N MET A 57 3.24 2.30 -18.60
CA MET A 57 4.47 1.51 -18.65
C MET A 57 4.34 0.18 -17.89
N ILE A 58 3.71 0.18 -16.72
CA ILE A 58 3.44 -1.05 -15.95
C ILE A 58 2.55 -2.01 -16.73
N PHE A 59 1.46 -1.54 -17.33
CA PHE A 59 0.56 -2.39 -18.12
C PHE A 59 1.17 -2.89 -19.44
N ASN A 60 2.25 -2.27 -19.90
CA ASN A 60 3.04 -2.78 -21.03
C ASN A 60 4.03 -3.86 -20.57
N GLN A 61 4.66 -3.69 -19.40
CA GLN A 61 5.59 -4.68 -18.83
C GLN A 61 4.88 -5.90 -18.22
N CYS A 62 3.68 -5.67 -17.66
CA CYS A 62 2.87 -6.63 -16.91
C CYS A 62 1.41 -6.58 -17.39
N PRO A 63 1.09 -7.06 -18.60
CA PRO A 63 -0.28 -6.97 -19.15
C PRO A 63 -1.33 -7.66 -18.28
N GLU A 64 -0.96 -8.72 -17.57
CA GLU A 64 -1.82 -9.45 -16.64
C GLU A 64 -2.23 -8.62 -15.41
N ALA A 65 -1.45 -7.60 -15.02
CA ALA A 65 -1.79 -6.69 -13.93
C ALA A 65 -3.07 -5.88 -14.22
N ARG A 66 -3.49 -5.75 -15.48
CA ARG A 66 -4.76 -5.10 -15.87
C ARG A 66 -5.98 -5.76 -15.23
N LYS A 67 -5.91 -7.07 -14.93
CA LYS A 67 -6.98 -7.83 -14.26
C LYS A 67 -7.30 -7.30 -12.86
N LEU A 68 -6.38 -6.56 -12.24
CA LEU A 68 -6.59 -5.88 -10.97
C LEU A 68 -7.55 -4.68 -11.09
N PHE A 69 -7.79 -4.19 -12.30
CA PHE A 69 -8.54 -2.96 -12.56
C PHE A 69 -9.74 -3.21 -13.49
N PRO A 70 -10.75 -4.01 -13.06
CA PRO A 70 -11.86 -4.42 -13.91
C PRO A 70 -12.75 -3.26 -14.41
N LYS A 71 -12.69 -2.10 -13.74
CA LYS A 71 -13.44 -0.89 -14.13
C LYS A 71 -12.68 0.00 -15.12
N MET A 72 -11.38 -0.24 -15.33
CA MET A 72 -10.60 0.54 -16.29
C MET A 72 -10.93 0.11 -17.72
N LYS A 73 -11.15 1.11 -18.58
CA LYS A 73 -11.34 0.88 -20.01
C LYS A 73 -9.98 0.79 -20.69
N PHE A 74 -9.85 -0.18 -21.59
CA PHE A 74 -8.67 -0.35 -22.44
C PHE A 74 -9.10 -0.26 -23.90
N VAL A 75 -8.40 0.55 -24.69
CA VAL A 75 -8.60 0.72 -26.14
C VAL A 75 -7.30 0.32 -26.83
N ASN A 76 -7.37 -0.62 -27.79
CA ASN A 76 -6.20 -1.15 -28.49
C ASN A 76 -5.08 -1.61 -27.52
N SER A 77 -5.46 -2.33 -26.46
CA SER A 77 -4.53 -2.82 -25.42
C SER A 77 -3.80 -1.73 -24.62
N LYS A 78 -4.23 -0.46 -24.70
CA LYS A 78 -3.73 0.66 -23.89
C LYS A 78 -4.82 1.18 -22.97
N PRO A 79 -4.47 1.67 -21.76
CA PRO A 79 -5.45 2.30 -20.89
C PRO A 79 -6.04 3.54 -21.57
N ASP A 80 -7.37 3.71 -21.49
CA ASP A 80 -8.02 4.90 -22.00
C ASP A 80 -7.67 6.10 -21.10
N ARG A 81 -6.76 6.95 -21.55
CA ARG A 81 -6.33 8.16 -20.83
C ARG A 81 -7.47 9.16 -20.60
N LYS A 82 -8.55 9.10 -21.39
CA LYS A 82 -9.74 9.94 -21.21
C LYS A 82 -10.69 9.37 -20.14
N SER A 83 -10.47 8.13 -19.71
CA SER A 83 -11.22 7.52 -18.62
C SER A 83 -10.91 8.20 -17.30
N CYS A 84 -11.96 8.64 -16.60
CA CYS A 84 -11.85 9.14 -15.24
C CYS A 84 -11.26 8.08 -14.29
N GLU A 85 -11.62 6.80 -14.44
CA GLU A 85 -11.15 5.72 -13.57
C GLU A 85 -9.63 5.53 -13.66
N PHE A 86 -9.07 5.55 -14.88
CA PHE A 86 -7.64 5.39 -15.09
C PHE A 86 -6.86 6.57 -14.49
N SER A 87 -7.23 7.78 -14.90
CA SER A 87 -6.56 9.00 -14.45
C SER A 87 -6.71 9.24 -12.95
N PHE A 88 -7.84 8.83 -12.36
CA PHE A 88 -8.04 8.86 -10.92
C PHE A 88 -7.10 7.88 -10.21
N GLN A 89 -7.06 6.60 -10.61
CA GLN A 89 -6.17 5.62 -9.98
C GLN A 89 -4.69 6.02 -10.11
N ALA A 90 -4.30 6.55 -11.27
CA ALA A 90 -2.98 7.10 -11.51
C ALA A 90 -2.62 8.24 -10.54
N LEU A 91 -3.54 9.19 -10.34
CA LEU A 91 -3.33 10.30 -9.40
C LEU A 91 -3.15 9.80 -7.96
N ARG A 92 -3.95 8.82 -7.54
CA ARG A 92 -3.89 8.26 -6.18
C ARG A 92 -2.55 7.61 -5.86
N PHE A 93 -1.96 6.97 -6.86
CA PHE A 93 -0.62 6.42 -6.73
C PHE A 93 0.41 7.53 -6.49
N VAL A 94 0.37 8.59 -7.28
CA VAL A 94 1.31 9.71 -7.14
C VAL A 94 1.10 10.47 -5.82
N GLN A 95 -0.11 10.47 -5.26
CA GLN A 95 -0.38 11.03 -3.92
C GLN A 95 0.31 10.27 -2.78
N VAL A 96 0.54 8.95 -2.92
CA VAL A 96 1.35 8.20 -1.95
C VAL A 96 2.81 8.69 -2.00
N ILE A 97 3.32 8.94 -3.20
CA ILE A 97 4.68 9.49 -3.42
C ILE A 97 4.76 10.91 -2.87
N GLU A 98 3.78 11.76 -3.16
CA GLU A 98 3.67 13.11 -2.61
C GLU A 98 3.67 13.09 -1.08
N GLY A 99 2.92 12.17 -0.45
CA GLY A 99 2.92 11.98 1.00
C GLY A 99 4.31 11.66 1.57
N ALA A 100 5.11 10.85 0.86
CA ALA A 100 6.50 10.57 1.22
C ALA A 100 7.39 11.82 1.14
N VAL A 101 7.24 12.62 0.08
CA VAL A 101 7.98 13.89 -0.06
C VAL A 101 7.60 14.87 1.06
N MET A 102 6.30 15.02 1.36
CA MET A 102 5.82 15.92 2.41
C MET A 102 6.20 15.47 3.82
N SER A 103 6.64 14.22 3.98
CA SER A 103 7.03 13.63 5.26
C SER A 103 8.55 13.38 5.34
N LEU A 104 9.38 13.99 4.48
CA LEU A 104 10.83 13.76 4.48
C LEU A 104 11.51 14.03 5.84
N ASP A 105 10.95 14.92 6.65
CA ASP A 105 11.46 15.19 8.01
C ASP A 105 10.96 14.19 9.07
N ASN A 106 9.93 13.41 8.75
CA ASN A 106 9.39 12.39 9.65
C ASN A 106 8.74 11.24 8.86
N LEU A 107 9.56 10.53 8.08
CA LEU A 107 9.11 9.39 7.28
C LEU A 107 8.45 8.26 8.11
N PRO A 108 8.88 7.96 9.36
CA PRO A 108 8.20 6.98 10.20
C PRO A 108 6.71 7.26 10.45
N ALA A 109 6.26 8.52 10.32
CA ALA A 109 4.83 8.85 10.43
C ALA A 109 3.96 8.17 9.35
N LEU A 110 4.55 7.72 8.24
CA LEU A 110 3.86 7.01 7.17
C LEU A 110 3.74 5.51 7.41
N ASP A 111 4.52 4.93 8.32
CA ASP A 111 4.58 3.49 8.54
C ASP A 111 3.18 2.86 8.74
N PRO A 112 2.28 3.41 9.59
CA PRO A 112 0.93 2.83 9.76
C PRO A 112 0.08 2.85 8.49
N ILE A 113 0.24 3.89 7.66
CA ILE A 113 -0.52 4.06 6.42
C ILE A 113 -0.04 3.06 5.37
N LEU A 114 1.28 2.93 5.22
CA LEU A 114 1.91 2.03 4.26
C LEU A 114 1.70 0.56 4.65
N ASP A 115 1.78 0.23 5.94
CA ASP A 115 1.48 -1.08 6.49
C ASP A 115 0.02 -1.49 6.18
N ASN A 116 -0.96 -0.60 6.42
CA ASN A 116 -2.35 -0.86 6.08
C ASN A 116 -2.58 -1.04 4.56
N LEU A 117 -1.88 -0.25 3.73
CA LEU A 117 -1.89 -0.43 2.28
C LEU A 117 -1.34 -1.80 1.89
N GLY A 118 -0.26 -2.23 2.55
CA GLY A 118 0.35 -3.55 2.42
C GLY A 118 -0.62 -4.69 2.68
N ARG A 119 -1.28 -4.67 3.85
CA ARG A 119 -2.26 -5.71 4.23
C ARG A 119 -3.33 -5.92 3.18
N ARG A 120 -3.79 -4.84 2.55
CA ARG A 120 -4.82 -4.92 1.52
C ARG A 120 -4.30 -5.56 0.23
N HIS A 121 -3.04 -5.37 -0.12
CA HIS A 121 -2.41 -6.09 -1.23
C HIS A 121 -2.18 -7.57 -0.89
N GLY A 122 -1.92 -7.91 0.37
CA GLY A 122 -1.83 -9.31 0.83
C GLY A 122 -3.11 -10.10 0.53
N LYS A 123 -4.27 -9.50 0.80
CA LYS A 123 -5.58 -10.05 0.42
C LYS A 123 -5.74 -10.28 -1.09
N LEU A 124 -5.12 -9.45 -1.94
CA LEU A 124 -5.18 -9.63 -3.39
C LEU A 124 -4.29 -10.79 -3.87
N GLU A 125 -3.15 -11.01 -3.23
CA GLU A 125 -2.27 -12.16 -3.52
C GLU A 125 -2.95 -13.48 -3.16
N VAL A 126 -3.56 -13.57 -1.98
CA VAL A 126 -4.28 -14.79 -1.53
C VAL A 126 -5.41 -15.15 -2.49
N ASN A 127 -6.03 -14.16 -3.12
CA ASN A 127 -7.06 -14.35 -4.14
C ASN A 127 -6.48 -14.65 -5.55
N GLY A 128 -5.17 -14.86 -5.66
CA GLY A 128 -4.46 -15.14 -6.91
C GLY A 128 -4.35 -13.98 -7.89
N LYS A 129 -4.73 -12.76 -7.48
CA LYS A 129 -4.82 -11.58 -8.36
C LYS A 129 -3.57 -10.72 -8.38
N PHE A 130 -2.87 -10.64 -7.25
CA PHE A 130 -1.61 -9.93 -7.14
C PHE A 130 -0.42 -10.86 -7.41
N ARG A 131 0.73 -10.27 -7.73
CA ARG A 131 2.01 -10.98 -7.84
C ARG A 131 3.10 -10.14 -7.20
N THR A 132 3.96 -10.78 -6.42
CA THR A 132 5.05 -10.11 -5.69
C THR A 132 6.02 -9.32 -6.60
N TYR A 133 6.27 -9.75 -7.84
CA TYR A 133 7.18 -9.03 -8.75
C TYR A 133 6.61 -7.69 -9.26
N TYR A 134 5.31 -7.43 -9.11
CA TYR A 134 4.75 -6.13 -9.47
C TYR A 134 5.43 -4.99 -8.71
N TRP A 135 5.82 -5.21 -7.45
CA TRP A 135 6.56 -4.23 -6.65
C TRP A 135 7.82 -3.73 -7.36
N SER A 136 8.65 -4.63 -7.89
CA SER A 136 9.84 -4.25 -8.65
C SER A 136 9.48 -3.50 -9.93
N THR A 137 8.47 -3.95 -10.66
CA THR A 137 8.00 -3.25 -11.87
C THR A 137 7.55 -1.82 -11.54
N PHE A 138 6.80 -1.62 -10.45
CA PHE A 138 6.36 -0.30 -10.01
C PHE A 138 7.55 0.63 -9.78
N LEU A 139 8.61 0.17 -9.11
CA LEU A 139 9.81 0.97 -8.86
C LEU A 139 10.50 1.35 -10.16
N GLU A 140 10.80 0.36 -11.01
CA GLU A 140 11.57 0.62 -12.23
C GLU A 140 10.80 1.53 -13.19
N CYS A 141 9.48 1.33 -13.34
CA CYS A 141 8.64 2.22 -14.15
C CYS A 141 8.61 3.64 -13.58
N SER A 142 8.46 3.80 -12.26
CA SER A 142 8.47 5.12 -11.63
C SER A 142 9.80 5.85 -11.85
N ILE A 143 10.92 5.16 -11.62
CA ILE A 143 12.25 5.71 -11.82
C ILE A 143 12.50 6.09 -13.28
N CYS A 144 12.08 5.24 -14.22
CA CYS A 144 12.20 5.53 -15.65
C CYS A 144 11.43 6.79 -16.04
N ILE A 145 10.17 6.91 -15.61
CA ILE A 145 9.33 8.06 -15.91
C ILE A 145 9.86 9.32 -15.22
N PHE A 146 10.33 9.24 -13.98
CA PHE A 146 10.91 10.40 -13.27
C PHE A 146 12.14 10.90 -14.00
N ARG A 147 13.05 10.01 -14.40
CA ARG A 147 14.25 10.38 -15.18
C ARG A 147 13.86 11.07 -16.47
N LYS A 148 12.93 10.48 -17.22
CA LYS A 148 12.43 11.06 -18.48
C LYS A 148 11.86 12.46 -18.28
N THR A 149 11.03 12.65 -17.25
CA THR A 149 10.39 13.95 -16.98
C THR A 149 11.41 15.00 -16.55
N LEU A 150 12.38 14.65 -15.69
CA LEU A 150 13.42 15.56 -15.25
C LEU A 150 14.36 15.95 -16.40
N THR A 151 14.83 14.99 -17.20
CA THR A 151 15.71 15.22 -18.37
C THR A 151 15.05 16.11 -19.42
N ASN A 152 13.73 15.98 -19.61
CA ASN A 152 13.01 16.81 -20.58
C ASN A 152 12.65 18.21 -20.04
N SER A 153 12.94 18.50 -18.77
CA SER A 153 12.58 19.76 -18.13
C SER A 153 13.77 20.72 -18.13
N ARG A 154 13.60 21.87 -18.80
CA ARG A 154 14.58 22.97 -18.74
C ARG A 154 14.77 23.54 -17.33
N LYS A 155 13.87 23.23 -16.39
CA LYS A 155 13.92 23.71 -15.00
C LYS A 155 14.79 22.83 -14.09
N PHE A 156 15.28 21.69 -14.59
CA PHE A 156 16.13 20.79 -13.83
C PHE A 156 17.44 20.53 -14.60
N PRO A 157 18.62 20.83 -14.04
CA PRO A 157 19.87 20.65 -14.76
C PRO A 157 20.16 19.17 -15.05
N ASP A 158 20.54 18.84 -16.28
CA ASP A 158 20.84 17.45 -16.70
C ASP A 158 21.89 16.77 -15.82
N LYS A 159 22.93 17.53 -15.41
CA LYS A 159 23.99 17.04 -14.52
C LYS A 159 23.49 16.59 -13.13
N ASP A 160 22.32 17.07 -12.70
CA ASP A 160 21.76 16.77 -11.38
C ASP A 160 20.73 15.63 -11.45
N VAL A 161 20.33 15.19 -12.66
CA VAL A 161 19.30 14.17 -12.87
C VAL A 161 19.69 12.85 -12.23
N ASP A 162 20.93 12.38 -12.41
CA ASP A 162 21.34 11.09 -11.85
C ASP A 162 21.34 11.07 -10.33
N GLN A 163 21.80 12.16 -9.70
CA GLN A 163 21.73 12.31 -8.24
C GLN A 163 20.28 12.26 -7.75
N ALA A 164 19.38 13.02 -8.39
CA ALA A 164 17.96 12.99 -8.03
C ALA A 164 17.36 11.59 -8.17
N ILE A 165 17.70 10.87 -9.24
CA ILE A 165 17.17 9.53 -9.51
C ILE A 165 17.66 8.48 -8.50
N ILE A 166 18.91 8.57 -8.05
CA ILE A 166 19.41 7.70 -6.96
C ILE A 166 18.62 7.92 -5.68
N LEU A 167 18.37 9.18 -5.31
CA LEU A 167 17.62 9.53 -4.10
C LEU A 167 16.15 9.12 -4.19
N TRP A 168 15.50 9.32 -5.34
CA TRP A 168 14.16 8.81 -5.60
C TRP A 168 14.09 7.29 -5.48
N ARG A 169 15.13 6.56 -5.95
CA ARG A 169 15.20 5.11 -5.81
C ARG A 169 15.26 4.69 -4.35
N TYR A 170 16.02 5.39 -3.50
CA TYR A 170 16.01 5.12 -2.06
C TYR A 170 14.64 5.35 -1.43
N LEU A 171 14.02 6.51 -1.71
CA LEU A 171 12.73 6.86 -1.13
C LEU A 171 11.65 5.85 -1.54
N LEU A 172 11.50 5.57 -2.84
CA LEU A 172 10.48 4.65 -3.35
C LEU A 172 10.74 3.21 -2.92
N ARG A 173 12.01 2.77 -2.88
CA ARG A 173 12.37 1.45 -2.34
C ARG A 173 11.89 1.30 -0.90
N ASP A 174 12.14 2.29 -0.05
CA ASP A 174 11.79 2.19 1.36
C ASP A 174 10.28 2.33 1.58
N VAL A 175 9.58 3.17 0.83
CA VAL A 175 8.10 3.18 0.77
C VAL A 175 7.57 1.76 0.49
N MET A 176 8.11 1.09 -0.53
CA MET A 176 7.69 -0.28 -0.85
C MET A 176 8.07 -1.30 0.21
N LYS A 177 9.21 -1.15 0.90
CA LYS A 177 9.57 -2.04 2.01
C LYS A 177 8.52 -1.96 3.12
N LYS A 178 8.07 -0.75 3.47
CA LYS A 178 7.01 -0.55 4.48
C LYS A 178 5.67 -1.14 4.04
N ILE A 179 5.31 -1.00 2.77
CA ILE A 179 4.12 -1.68 2.20
C ILE A 179 4.28 -3.20 2.25
N LYS A 180 5.47 -3.72 1.90
CA LYS A 180 5.75 -5.17 1.92
C LYS A 180 5.68 -5.77 3.32
N ALA A 181 6.02 -5.02 4.37
CA ALA A 181 5.89 -5.48 5.75
C ALA A 181 4.42 -5.83 6.09
N GLY A 182 3.49 -4.91 5.83
CA GLY A 182 2.07 -5.17 6.05
C GLY A 182 1.49 -6.24 5.13
N TYR A 183 1.97 -6.31 3.89
CA TYR A 183 1.61 -7.36 2.92
C TYR A 183 1.99 -8.76 3.44
N ASN A 184 3.24 -8.93 3.89
CA ASN A 184 3.74 -10.20 4.41
C ASN A 184 3.01 -10.60 5.70
N ALA A 185 2.75 -9.64 6.58
CA ALA A 185 1.99 -9.87 7.82
C ALA A 185 0.56 -10.37 7.52
N ASP A 186 -0.16 -9.75 6.58
CA ASP A 186 -1.52 -10.19 6.21
C ASP A 186 -1.53 -11.60 5.59
N ILE A 187 -0.57 -11.91 4.72
CA ILE A 187 -0.44 -13.25 4.15
C ILE A 187 -0.18 -14.28 5.24
N SER A 188 0.81 -14.04 6.11
CA SER A 188 1.16 -14.95 7.20
C SER A 188 -0.04 -15.22 8.13
N ASN A 189 -0.76 -14.17 8.52
CA ASN A 189 -1.95 -14.29 9.37
C ASN A 189 -3.06 -15.12 8.71
N ARG A 190 -3.27 -14.96 7.40
CA ARG A 190 -4.28 -15.73 6.65
C ARG A 190 -3.89 -17.19 6.48
N MET A 191 -2.62 -17.47 6.17
CA MET A 191 -2.13 -18.83 6.04
C MET A 191 -2.21 -19.58 7.37
N THR A 192 -1.90 -18.89 8.48
CA THR A 192 -2.07 -19.43 9.83
C THR A 192 -3.54 -19.73 10.13
N ALA A 193 -4.45 -18.82 9.79
CA ALA A 193 -5.89 -19.04 10.01
C ALA A 193 -6.44 -20.25 9.24
N LEU A 194 -6.01 -20.44 7.98
CA LEU A 194 -6.39 -21.60 7.17
C LEU A 194 -5.87 -22.91 7.78
N ALA A 195 -4.60 -22.95 8.22
CA ALA A 195 -4.02 -24.13 8.86
C ALA A 195 -4.72 -24.50 10.17
N MET A 196 -5.21 -23.52 10.93
CA MET A 196 -5.99 -23.75 12.15
C MET A 196 -7.39 -24.30 11.87
N ASP A 197 -8.02 -23.89 10.76
CA ASP A 197 -9.34 -24.38 10.35
C ASP A 197 -9.26 -25.84 9.85
N ASP A 198 -8.24 -26.16 9.06
CA ASP A 198 -7.96 -27.53 8.61
C ASP A 198 -7.77 -28.48 9.81
N ASN A 199 -7.02 -28.07 10.83
CA ASN A 199 -6.81 -28.89 12.04
C ASN A 199 -8.10 -29.11 12.87
N ARG A 200 -9.04 -28.16 12.84
CA ARG A 200 -10.36 -28.33 13.48
C ARG A 200 -11.25 -29.31 12.70
N SER A 201 -11.11 -29.37 11.37
CA SER A 201 -11.86 -30.32 10.55
C SER A 201 -11.51 -31.79 10.84
N PHE A 202 -10.28 -32.06 11.30
CA PHE A 202 -9.84 -33.40 11.74
C PHE A 202 -10.23 -33.74 13.18
N SER A 203 -10.78 -32.80 13.94
CA SER A 203 -11.16 -32.99 15.35
C SER A 203 -12.65 -32.71 15.57
N LEU A 204 -13.51 -33.52 14.92
CA LEU A 204 -14.93 -33.62 15.27
C LEU A 204 -15.14 -34.71 16.34
N PRO A 205 -15.67 -34.39 17.54
CA PRO A 205 -16.23 -35.38 18.45
C PRO A 205 -17.61 -35.84 17.97
N SER A 206 -17.88 -37.14 18.13
CA SER A 206 -19.15 -37.78 17.82
C SER A 206 -20.37 -37.02 18.38
N ILE A 207 -21.33 -36.76 17.49
CA ILE A 207 -22.67 -36.23 17.77
C ILE A 207 -23.34 -37.05 18.89
N ARG A 208 -23.76 -36.39 19.97
CA ARG A 208 -24.82 -36.90 20.86
C ARG A 208 -26.09 -36.11 20.59
N LYS A 209 -27.12 -36.79 20.09
CA LYS A 209 -28.48 -36.27 19.91
C LYS A 209 -29.02 -35.79 21.27
N GLY A 210 -29.51 -34.55 21.31
CA GLY A 210 -30.23 -33.96 22.43
C GLY A 210 -31.23 -32.94 21.90
N SER A 211 -32.46 -33.03 22.40
CA SER A 211 -33.73 -32.45 21.94
C SER A 211 -33.85 -30.92 21.98
N TYR A 212 -34.71 -30.40 21.11
CA TYR A 212 -35.25 -29.04 21.03
C TYR A 212 -35.77 -28.47 22.36
N THR A 213 -35.54 -27.16 22.59
CA THR A 213 -36.57 -26.19 23.03
C THR A 213 -36.18 -24.76 22.59
N SER A 214 -37.21 -23.98 22.30
CA SER A 214 -37.25 -22.65 21.67
C SER A 214 -36.84 -21.49 22.59
N ASP A 215 -36.65 -20.33 21.94
CA ASP A 215 -36.65 -18.95 22.45
C ASP A 215 -35.47 -18.49 23.32
N ASP A 216 -34.62 -17.63 22.75
CA ASP A 216 -34.51 -16.23 23.19
C ASP A 216 -33.47 -15.47 22.33
N ARG A 217 -33.89 -14.32 21.78
CA ARG A 217 -33.01 -13.36 21.08
C ARG A 217 -32.27 -12.50 22.11
N PRO A 218 -30.94 -12.32 22.00
CA PRO A 218 -30.28 -11.20 22.65
C PRO A 218 -30.13 -10.00 21.69
N SER A 219 -30.53 -8.86 22.22
CA SER A 219 -30.53 -7.50 21.67
C SER A 219 -29.11 -6.97 21.41
N SER A 220 -28.88 -6.38 20.24
CA SER A 220 -27.64 -5.68 19.88
C SER A 220 -27.43 -4.38 20.69
N PRO A 221 -26.21 -4.08 21.18
CA PRO A 221 -25.88 -2.76 21.70
C PRO A 221 -25.52 -1.79 20.56
N ARG A 222 -26.23 -0.64 20.52
CA ARG A 222 -25.85 0.54 19.72
C ARG A 222 -24.53 1.12 20.23
N ILE A 223 -23.49 1.11 19.40
CA ILE A 223 -22.28 1.90 19.62
C ILE A 223 -22.54 3.34 19.15
N ARG A 224 -22.34 4.30 20.05
CA ARG A 224 -22.42 5.74 19.80
C ARG A 224 -21.24 6.18 18.95
N TYR A 225 -21.52 6.89 17.86
CA TYR A 225 -20.50 7.59 17.08
C TYR A 225 -19.97 8.77 17.89
N PHE A 226 -18.68 8.72 18.22
CA PHE A 226 -17.95 9.86 18.76
C PHE A 226 -17.67 10.84 17.63
N ASN A 227 -18.14 12.07 17.82
CA ASN A 227 -17.91 13.19 16.94
C ASN A 227 -16.59 13.85 17.36
N GLN A 228 -15.56 13.86 16.51
CA GLN A 228 -14.40 14.71 16.76
C GLN A 228 -13.81 15.28 15.47
N SER A 229 -13.93 16.60 15.39
CA SER A 229 -13.32 17.47 14.41
C SER A 229 -11.80 17.51 14.59
N LYS A 230 -11.06 17.43 13.47
CA LYS A 230 -9.89 18.25 13.13
C LYS A 230 -9.47 17.95 11.69
N ALA A 231 -9.60 18.97 10.85
CA ALA A 231 -9.21 18.98 9.45
C ALA A 231 -7.70 18.73 9.34
N GLY A 232 -7.31 17.76 8.51
CA GLY A 232 -5.89 17.42 8.23
C GLY A 232 -5.64 15.93 7.99
N PHE A 233 -6.29 15.04 8.74
CA PHE A 233 -6.08 13.58 8.63
C PHE A 233 -7.18 12.83 7.83
N SER A 234 -8.28 13.50 7.51
CA SER A 234 -9.45 12.91 6.83
C SER A 234 -9.16 12.43 5.40
N SER A 235 -8.26 13.11 4.67
CA SER A 235 -7.98 12.81 3.26
C SER A 235 -7.23 11.48 3.06
N LEU A 236 -6.32 11.11 3.96
CA LEU A 236 -5.53 9.86 3.90
C LEU A 236 -6.36 8.61 4.24
N LEU A 237 -7.37 8.74 5.10
CA LEU A 237 -8.31 7.66 5.42
C LEU A 237 -9.31 7.44 4.27
N TRP A 238 -9.78 8.52 3.64
CA TRP A 238 -10.46 8.46 2.33
C TRP A 238 -9.52 7.97 1.22
N LEU A 239 -8.21 8.21 1.36
CA LEU A 239 -7.17 7.73 0.46
C LEU A 239 -7.13 6.20 0.46
N LEU A 240 -7.07 5.64 1.67
CA LEU A 240 -7.09 4.22 1.92
C LEU A 240 -8.43 3.58 1.52
N MET A 241 -9.60 4.14 1.86
CA MET A 241 -10.88 3.51 1.52
C MET A 241 -11.16 3.37 0.02
N TYR A 242 -10.59 4.25 -0.82
CA TYR A 242 -10.91 4.28 -2.26
C TYR A 242 -9.78 3.70 -3.15
N ILE A 243 -8.51 3.62 -2.70
CA ILE A 243 -7.36 3.09 -3.48
C ILE A 243 -7.51 1.64 -3.99
N ILE A 244 -8.48 0.85 -3.50
CA ILE A 244 -8.65 -0.57 -3.87
C ILE A 244 -10.08 -0.91 -4.29
N GLY A 245 -10.85 0.04 -4.83
CA GLY A 245 -12.06 -0.30 -5.58
C GLY A 245 -13.04 -1.24 -4.87
N ILE A 246 -13.09 -1.27 -3.54
CA ILE A 246 -14.27 -1.78 -2.84
C ILE A 246 -15.25 -0.63 -2.95
N SER A 247 -16.06 -0.72 -3.99
CA SER A 247 -17.35 -0.04 -4.04
C SER A 247 -18.08 -0.41 -2.75
N VAL A 248 -18.00 0.45 -1.74
CA VAL A 248 -19.04 0.47 -0.72
C VAL A 248 -20.27 0.87 -1.51
N LYS A 249 -21.18 -0.10 -1.68
CA LYS A 249 -22.55 0.13 -2.15
C LYS A 249 -23.05 1.42 -1.50
N ARG A 250 -23.16 2.48 -2.28
CA ARG A 250 -23.81 3.70 -1.83
C ARG A 250 -24.68 4.26 -2.95
N ASP A 251 -25.47 3.38 -3.57
CA ASP A 251 -26.45 3.77 -4.59
C ASP A 251 -27.81 3.04 -4.46
N GLU A 252 -27.97 2.07 -3.55
CA GLU A 252 -29.26 1.38 -3.34
C GLU A 252 -30.02 1.85 -2.08
N GLU A 253 -29.35 2.45 -1.09
CA GLU A 253 -30.02 2.90 0.15
C GLU A 253 -30.58 4.33 0.09
N VAL A 254 -30.20 5.13 -0.91
CA VAL A 254 -30.74 6.51 -1.07
C VAL A 254 -31.98 6.53 -1.97
N LYS A 255 -32.20 5.49 -2.78
CA LYS A 255 -33.42 5.36 -3.61
C LYS A 255 -34.63 4.83 -2.85
N ASN A 256 -34.43 4.06 -1.78
CA ASN A 256 -35.53 3.53 -0.95
C ASN A 256 -35.92 4.45 0.23
N LEU A 257 -35.40 5.69 0.26
CA LEU A 257 -35.84 6.73 1.20
C LEU A 257 -36.56 7.90 0.49
N LEU A 258 -36.80 7.79 -0.83
CA LEU A 258 -37.50 8.78 -1.65
C LEU A 258 -38.55 8.14 -2.58
N THR A 259 -39.14 7.03 -2.16
CA THR A 259 -40.42 6.46 -2.63
C THR A 259 -41.22 6.04 -1.43
#